data_AF-A0A7V8XE43-F1
#
_entry.id   AF-A0A7V8XE43-F1
#
_cell.length_a   1.000
_cell.length_b   1.000
_cell.length_c   1.000
_cell.angle_alpha   90.00
_cell.angle_beta   90.00
_cell.angle_gamma   90.00
#
_symmetry.space_group_name_H-M   'P 1'
#
loop_
_entity.id
_entity.type
_entity.pdbx_description
1 polymer ?
#
loop_
_entity_poly.entity_id
_entity_poly.type
_entity_poly.pdbx_seq_one_letter_code
_entity_poly.pdbx_strand_id
1 'polypeptide(L)'
;MSDLVRWARSLEAIARSGMTYTENPFDRGRFEAVREIAAELAAGVTGESPSVLMRRFGDEYGYATPKIDMRGVVLGSGDVLLVREVGDERWTLPGGWADVGESPRQAIEKEIREEAGITARAVRVLGVFDRDFRGRTQWPAHAYKLYVLCEPDGGTPTGDGLETEAAAYFDPADLPALSFKTPAEHLASVLAIAADATLGAALD
;
A
#
# COMPACT_ATOMS: atom_id res chain seq x y z
N MET A 1 3.03 -9.01 -14.69
CA MET A 1 4.16 -9.28 -13.77
C MET A 1 5.07 -10.29 -14.44
N SER A 2 6.38 -10.04 -14.52
CA SER A 2 7.32 -11.08 -14.95
C SER A 2 7.16 -12.27 -14.01
N ASP A 3 6.96 -13.48 -14.56
CA ASP A 3 6.82 -14.70 -13.74
C ASP A 3 7.96 -14.85 -12.72
N LEU A 4 9.14 -14.33 -13.05
CA LEU A 4 10.32 -14.32 -12.18
C LEU A 4 10.12 -13.54 -10.88
N VAL A 5 9.46 -12.37 -10.90
CA VAL A 5 9.20 -11.57 -9.67
C VAL A 5 8.18 -12.28 -8.78
N ARG A 6 7.16 -12.88 -9.39
CA ARG A 6 6.16 -13.67 -8.67
C ARG A 6 6.79 -14.88 -7.98
N TRP A 7 7.67 -15.60 -8.69
CA TRP A 7 8.39 -16.75 -8.14
C TRP A 7 9.37 -16.35 -7.05
N ALA A 8 10.12 -15.27 -7.23
CA ALA A 8 11.04 -14.75 -6.23
C ALA A 8 10.31 -14.49 -4.90
N ARG A 9 9.20 -13.76 -4.92
CA ARG A 9 8.38 -13.49 -3.73
C ARG A 9 7.83 -14.77 -3.09
N SER A 10 7.35 -15.71 -3.91
CA SER A 10 6.81 -16.97 -3.40
C SER A 10 7.88 -17.81 -2.70
N LEU A 11 9.08 -17.91 -3.29
CA LEU A 11 10.21 -18.64 -2.74
C LEU A 11 10.71 -18.01 -1.44
N GLU A 12 10.82 -16.68 -1.41
CA GLU A 12 11.17 -15.92 -0.21
C GLU A 12 10.18 -16.20 0.92
N ALA A 13 8.88 -16.11 0.64
CA ALA A 13 7.84 -16.32 1.65
C ALA A 13 7.87 -17.76 2.20
N ILE A 14 7.99 -18.76 1.32
CA ILE A 14 8.10 -20.18 1.73
C ILE A 14 9.34 -20.39 2.61
N ALA A 15 10.50 -19.86 2.19
CA ALA A 15 11.74 -20.02 2.92
C ALA A 15 11.66 -19.39 4.32
N ARG A 16 11.11 -18.17 4.42
CA ARG A 16 10.92 -17.52 5.72
C ARG A 16 10.00 -18.28 6.65
N SER A 17 8.89 -18.77 6.10
CA SER A 17 7.95 -19.60 6.84
C SER A 17 8.63 -20.86 7.37
N GLY A 18 9.44 -21.51 6.53
CA GLY A 18 10.27 -22.64 6.92
C GLY A 18 11.24 -22.30 8.05
N MET A 19 11.98 -21.19 7.96
CA MET A 19 12.91 -20.74 9.01
C MET A 19 12.22 -20.35 10.32
N THR A 20 10.98 -19.89 10.25
CA THR A 20 10.19 -19.51 11.44
C THR A 20 9.82 -20.74 12.25
N TYR A 21 9.42 -21.83 11.59
CA TYR A 21 8.92 -23.03 12.25
C TYR A 21 9.95 -24.13 12.44
N THR A 22 11.06 -24.11 11.72
CA THR A 22 12.09 -25.16 11.82
C THR A 22 13.05 -24.93 12.99
N GLU A 23 13.22 -25.98 13.80
CA GLU A 23 14.28 -26.07 14.81
C GLU A 23 15.53 -26.79 14.27
N ASN A 24 15.45 -27.41 13.08
CA ASN A 24 16.55 -28.16 12.49
C ASN A 24 17.54 -27.21 11.77
N PRO A 25 18.82 -27.15 12.18
CA PRO A 25 19.81 -26.26 11.58
C PRO A 25 20.09 -26.56 10.10
N PHE A 26 19.96 -27.82 9.66
CA PHE A 26 20.13 -28.17 8.25
C PHE A 26 18.97 -27.65 7.39
N ASP A 27 17.75 -27.67 7.91
CA ASP A 27 16.59 -27.11 7.21
C ASP A 27 16.68 -25.58 7.16
N ARG A 28 17.14 -24.95 8.25
CA ARG A 28 17.41 -23.50 8.27
C ARG A 28 18.37 -23.09 7.16
N GLY A 29 19.50 -23.78 7.00
CA GLY A 29 20.45 -23.52 5.91
C GLY A 29 19.86 -23.76 4.50
N ARG A 30 18.97 -24.74 4.33
CA ARG A 30 18.25 -24.94 3.06
C ARG A 30 17.33 -23.77 2.74
N PHE A 31 16.62 -23.24 3.74
CA PHE A 31 15.75 -22.08 3.54
C PHE A 31 16.55 -20.80 3.29
N GLU A 32 17.71 -20.62 3.91
CA GLU A 32 18.64 -19.52 3.58
C GLU A 32 19.04 -19.56 2.10
N ALA A 33 19.43 -20.74 1.58
CA ALA A 33 19.74 -20.91 0.16
C ALA A 33 18.55 -20.59 -0.76
N VAL A 34 17.32 -20.93 -0.36
CA VAL A 34 16.12 -20.56 -1.14
C VAL A 34 15.90 -19.04 -1.14
N ARG A 35 16.21 -18.32 -0.05
CA ARG A 35 16.15 -16.84 -0.02
C ARG A 35 17.20 -16.22 -0.93
N GLU A 36 18.40 -16.80 -1.02
CA GLU A 36 19.44 -16.34 -1.94
C GLU A 36 18.98 -16.48 -3.41
N ILE A 37 18.43 -17.64 -3.79
CA ILE A 37 17.86 -17.86 -5.13
C ILE A 37 16.73 -16.86 -5.41
N ALA A 38 15.85 -16.62 -4.44
CA ALA A 38 14.78 -15.62 -4.58
C ALA A 38 15.33 -14.20 -4.84
N ALA A 39 16.40 -13.82 -4.14
CA ALA A 39 17.06 -12.53 -4.35
C ALA A 39 17.73 -12.41 -5.73
N GLU A 40 18.35 -13.48 -6.22
CA GLU A 40 18.93 -13.53 -7.57
C GLU A 40 17.86 -13.40 -8.67
N LEU A 41 16.74 -14.10 -8.53
CA LEU A 41 15.61 -14.00 -9.45
C LEU A 41 15.02 -12.58 -9.48
N ALA A 42 14.88 -11.94 -8.31
CA ALA A 42 14.40 -10.56 -8.22
C ALA A 42 15.43 -9.55 -8.78
N ALA A 43 16.73 -9.78 -8.58
CA ALA A 43 17.80 -8.93 -9.13
C ALA A 43 17.77 -8.90 -10.67
N GLY A 44 17.54 -10.06 -11.30
CA GLY A 44 17.44 -10.18 -12.75
C GLY A 44 16.30 -9.38 -13.40
N VAL A 45 15.30 -8.95 -12.61
CA VAL A 45 14.18 -8.14 -13.10
C VAL A 45 14.25 -6.68 -12.63
N THR A 46 14.72 -6.44 -11.41
CA THR A 46 14.73 -5.10 -10.79
C THR A 46 15.97 -4.28 -11.14
N GLY A 47 17.07 -4.93 -11.55
CA GLY A 47 18.37 -4.28 -11.75
C GLY A 47 19.10 -3.94 -10.43
N GLU A 48 18.52 -4.29 -9.28
CA GLU A 48 19.16 -4.16 -7.96
C GLU A 48 20.09 -5.36 -7.69
N SER A 49 21.06 -5.22 -6.77
CA SER A 49 21.92 -6.34 -6.40
C SER A 49 21.21 -7.33 -5.46
N PRO A 50 21.52 -8.64 -5.52
CA PRO A 50 20.93 -9.63 -4.62
C PRO A 50 21.12 -9.31 -3.14
N SER A 51 22.26 -8.71 -2.77
CA SER A 51 22.56 -8.34 -1.38
C SER A 51 21.71 -7.18 -0.87
N VAL A 52 21.29 -6.25 -1.73
CA VAL A 52 20.33 -5.18 -1.39
C VAL A 52 18.93 -5.77 -1.23
N LEU A 53 18.54 -6.69 -2.12
CA LEU A 53 17.24 -7.36 -2.07
C LEU A 53 17.08 -8.26 -0.85
N MET A 54 18.12 -9.01 -0.46
CA MET A 54 18.13 -9.79 0.79
C MET A 54 17.88 -8.91 2.02
N ARG A 55 18.51 -7.73 2.09
CA ARG A 55 18.26 -6.78 3.19
C ARG A 55 16.85 -6.20 3.15
N ARG A 56 16.32 -5.92 1.95
CA ARG A 56 14.94 -5.43 1.77
C ARG A 56 13.89 -6.47 2.11
N PHE A 57 14.18 -7.76 1.94
CA PHE A 57 13.33 -8.82 2.47
C PHE A 57 13.27 -8.76 4.02
N GLY A 58 14.29 -8.21 4.69
CA GLY A 58 14.29 -7.90 6.13
C GLY A 58 14.35 -9.12 7.05
N ASP A 59 14.82 -8.93 8.29
CA ASP A 59 14.88 -9.95 9.35
C ASP A 59 13.69 -9.80 10.32
N GLU A 60 12.47 -9.85 9.81
CA GLU A 60 11.27 -9.85 10.65
C GLU A 60 11.08 -11.23 11.30
N TYR A 61 10.86 -11.26 12.62
CA TYR A 61 10.53 -12.49 13.35
C TYR A 61 9.10 -12.93 13.01
N GLY A 62 8.95 -14.03 12.27
CA GLY A 62 7.64 -14.61 11.93
C GLY A 62 7.45 -14.92 10.44
N TYR A 63 6.23 -15.35 10.10
CA TYR A 63 5.82 -15.67 8.73
C TYR A 63 5.84 -14.40 7.85
N ALA A 64 6.34 -14.50 6.63
CA ALA A 64 6.33 -13.38 5.68
C ALA A 64 4.88 -13.04 5.28
N THR A 65 4.44 -11.82 5.52
CA THR A 65 3.11 -11.35 5.14
C THR A 65 3.20 -10.25 4.08
N PRO A 66 2.15 -10.07 3.26
CA PRO A 66 2.04 -8.88 2.44
C PRO A 66 2.04 -7.63 3.33
N LYS A 67 2.73 -6.58 2.91
CA LYS A 67 2.69 -5.28 3.61
C LYS A 67 1.29 -4.66 3.50
N ILE A 68 0.96 -3.75 4.41
CA ILE A 68 -0.33 -3.06 4.41
C ILE A 68 -0.11 -1.60 4.01
N ASP A 69 -0.61 -1.23 2.83
CA ASP A 69 -0.70 0.16 2.36
C ASP A 69 -2.14 0.66 2.61
N MET A 70 -2.28 1.79 3.28
CA MET A 70 -3.56 2.38 3.64
C MET A 70 -3.87 3.56 2.71
N ARG A 71 -5.14 3.73 2.35
CA ARG A 71 -5.62 4.87 1.55
C ARG A 71 -6.90 5.45 2.14
N GLY A 72 -6.90 6.75 2.38
CA GLY A 72 -8.01 7.48 2.98
C GLY A 72 -8.93 8.03 1.90
N VAL A 73 -10.17 7.54 1.83
CA VAL A 73 -11.21 8.11 0.99
C VAL A 73 -11.98 9.12 1.83
N VAL A 74 -11.52 10.38 1.81
CA VAL A 74 -12.18 11.47 2.54
C VAL A 74 -13.18 12.15 1.62
N LEU A 75 -14.46 12.14 1.99
CA LEU A 75 -15.53 12.78 1.23
C LEU A 75 -16.00 14.06 1.92
N GLY A 76 -15.88 15.20 1.25
CA GLY A 76 -16.32 16.52 1.73
C GLY A 76 -17.27 17.17 0.73
N SER A 77 -18.53 17.41 1.11
CA SER A 77 -19.55 18.03 0.25
C SER A 77 -19.79 17.35 -1.11
N GLY A 78 -19.45 16.06 -1.23
CA GLY A 78 -19.55 15.29 -2.48
C GLY A 78 -18.22 15.13 -3.22
N ASP A 79 -17.21 15.92 -2.86
CA ASP A 79 -15.88 15.87 -3.46
C ASP A 79 -14.95 14.91 -2.68
N VAL A 80 -13.96 14.36 -3.36
CA VAL A 80 -12.94 13.48 -2.77
C VAL A 80 -11.63 14.23 -2.54
N LEU A 81 -11.04 14.06 -1.36
CA LEU A 81 -9.73 14.62 -1.05
C LEU A 81 -8.63 13.86 -1.78
N LEU A 82 -7.77 14.59 -2.46
CA LEU A 82 -6.52 14.08 -3.01
C LEU A 82 -5.34 14.93 -2.51
N VAL A 83 -4.17 14.30 -2.49
CA VAL A 83 -2.88 14.92 -2.22
C VAL A 83 -1.97 14.77 -3.43
N ARG A 84 -0.99 15.66 -3.56
CA ARG A 84 0.05 15.60 -4.57
C ARG A 84 1.41 15.67 -3.88
N GLU A 85 2.19 14.61 -4.06
CA GLU A 85 3.52 14.48 -3.47
C GLU A 85 4.54 15.39 -4.18
N VAL A 86 5.54 15.84 -3.45
CA VAL A 86 6.64 16.63 -4.02
C VAL A 86 7.34 15.83 -5.11
N GLY A 87 7.35 16.37 -6.34
CA GLY A 87 7.99 15.75 -7.49
C GLY A 87 7.14 14.74 -8.26
N ASP A 88 5.90 14.45 -7.82
CA ASP A 88 4.89 13.78 -8.66
C ASP A 88 3.89 14.82 -9.16
N GLU A 89 3.76 14.98 -10.48
CA GLU A 89 2.77 15.89 -11.07
C GLU A 89 1.32 15.36 -10.94
N ARG A 90 1.16 14.15 -10.38
CA ARG A 90 -0.11 13.41 -10.28
C ARG A 90 -0.62 13.35 -8.85
N TRP A 91 -1.92 13.18 -8.73
CA TRP A 91 -2.64 13.16 -7.46
C TRP A 91 -2.92 11.74 -6.98
N THR A 92 -3.00 11.55 -5.66
CA THR A 92 -3.31 10.27 -5.03
C THR A 92 -4.21 10.49 -3.82
N LEU A 93 -4.92 9.44 -3.38
CA LEU A 93 -5.53 9.47 -2.06
C LEU A 93 -4.43 9.57 -0.99
N PRO A 94 -4.66 10.34 0.09
CA PRO A 94 -3.73 10.40 1.21
C PRO A 94 -3.54 9.01 1.82
N GLY A 95 -2.34 8.71 2.26
CA GLY A 95 -2.02 7.44 2.91
C GLY A 95 -0.66 6.87 2.55
N GLY A 96 -0.20 6.00 3.44
CA GLY A 96 1.09 5.34 3.35
C GLY A 96 1.07 3.93 3.90
N TRP A 97 2.22 3.49 4.40
CA TRP A 97 2.35 2.19 5.04
C TRP A 97 1.74 2.22 6.44
N ALA A 98 1.07 1.13 6.85
CA ALA A 98 0.64 0.99 8.22
C ALA A 98 1.84 0.75 9.14
N ASP A 99 2.02 1.60 10.16
CA ASP A 99 3.08 1.45 11.15
C ASP A 99 2.72 0.41 12.22
N VAL A 100 3.75 -0.27 12.72
CA VAL A 100 3.61 -1.23 13.81
C VAL A 100 3.23 -0.51 15.10
N GLY A 101 2.20 -1.01 15.79
CA GLY A 101 1.71 -0.44 17.04
C GLY A 101 0.55 0.56 16.86
N GLU A 102 0.20 0.89 15.62
CA GLU A 102 -0.97 1.69 15.30
C GLU A 102 -2.16 0.77 14.92
N SER A 103 -3.37 1.12 15.35
CA SER A 103 -4.58 0.55 14.75
C SER A 103 -4.76 1.08 13.32
N PRO A 104 -5.49 0.36 12.44
CA PRO A 104 -5.75 0.83 11.08
C PRO A 104 -6.42 2.22 11.04
N ARG A 105 -7.25 2.52 12.04
CA ARG A 105 -7.85 3.85 12.21
C ARG A 105 -6.78 4.90 12.49
N GLN A 106 -5.93 4.68 13.50
CA GLN A 106 -4.86 5.63 13.85
C GLN A 106 -3.92 5.88 12.68
N ALA A 107 -3.53 4.82 11.96
CA ALA A 107 -2.64 4.93 10.81
C ALA A 107 -3.22 5.87 9.75
N ILE A 108 -4.46 5.66 9.30
CA ILE A 108 -5.00 6.49 8.22
C ILE A 108 -5.38 7.91 8.67
N GLU A 109 -5.87 8.08 9.90
CA GLU A 109 -6.14 9.40 10.46
C GLU A 109 -4.84 10.21 10.64
N LYS A 110 -3.72 9.53 10.90
CA LYS A 110 -2.38 10.14 10.94
C LYS A 110 -1.94 10.64 9.58
N GLU A 111 -1.97 9.78 8.58
CA GLU A 111 -1.58 10.12 7.21
C GLU A 111 -2.41 11.28 6.66
N ILE A 112 -3.73 11.28 6.84
CA ILE A 112 -4.60 12.38 6.37
C ILE A 112 -4.20 13.72 7.01
N ARG A 113 -3.87 13.70 8.31
CA ARG A 113 -3.46 14.92 9.02
C ARG A 113 -2.11 15.42 8.56
N GLU A 114 -1.16 14.51 8.37
CA GLU A 114 0.21 14.84 7.96
C GLU A 114 0.23 15.31 6.50
N GLU A 115 -0.34 14.56 5.58
CA GLU A 115 -0.26 14.88 4.15
C GLU A 115 -1.24 15.98 3.71
N ALA A 116 -2.42 16.07 4.31
CA ALA A 116 -3.48 16.97 3.85
C ALA A 116 -3.85 18.09 4.83
N GLY A 117 -3.24 18.16 6.01
CA GLY A 117 -3.45 19.25 6.97
C GLY A 117 -4.88 19.34 7.53
N ILE A 118 -5.69 18.29 7.38
CA ILE A 118 -7.05 18.20 7.89
C ILE A 118 -7.19 17.08 8.91
N THR A 119 -8.21 17.14 9.75
CA THR A 119 -8.60 16.01 10.58
C THR A 119 -9.80 15.30 9.96
N ALA A 120 -9.79 13.98 10.04
CA ALA A 120 -10.87 13.13 9.57
C ALA A 120 -10.95 11.90 10.45
N ARG A 121 -12.16 11.33 10.55
CA ARG A 121 -12.46 10.12 11.33
C ARG A 121 -12.64 8.93 10.40
N ALA A 122 -11.91 7.85 10.62
CA ALA A 122 -12.01 6.64 9.81
C ALA A 122 -13.25 5.82 10.20
N VAL A 123 -14.19 5.64 9.26
CA VAL A 123 -15.52 5.08 9.57
C VAL A 123 -15.75 3.67 9.05
N ARG A 124 -15.26 3.33 7.85
CA ARG A 124 -15.61 2.07 7.18
C ARG A 124 -14.53 1.65 6.19
N VAL A 125 -14.18 0.36 6.16
CA VAL A 125 -13.36 -0.20 5.07
C VAL A 125 -14.22 -0.34 3.82
N LEU A 126 -13.75 0.24 2.71
CA LEU A 126 -14.41 0.22 1.41
C LEU A 126 -13.88 -0.89 0.50
N GLY A 127 -12.63 -1.29 0.68
CA GLY A 127 -12.06 -2.39 -0.09
C GLY A 127 -10.65 -2.76 0.34
N VAL A 128 -10.27 -3.99 0.02
CA VAL A 128 -8.93 -4.53 0.18
C VAL A 128 -8.52 -5.09 -1.17
N PHE A 129 -7.49 -4.50 -1.77
CA PHE A 129 -7.03 -4.88 -3.09
C PHE A 129 -5.57 -5.32 -3.07
N ASP A 130 -5.19 -6.22 -3.96
CA ASP A 130 -3.79 -6.50 -4.23
C ASP A 130 -3.14 -5.29 -4.90
N ARG A 131 -2.08 -4.74 -4.31
CA ARG A 131 -1.34 -3.60 -4.91
C ARG A 131 -0.79 -3.96 -6.30
N ASP A 132 -0.39 -5.21 -6.49
CA ASP A 132 0.17 -5.71 -7.74
C ASP A 132 -0.89 -6.23 -8.71
N PHE A 133 -2.18 -5.91 -8.48
CA PHE A 133 -3.27 -6.22 -9.40
C PHE A 133 -2.87 -5.91 -10.86
N ARG A 134 -2.99 -6.93 -11.71
CA ARG A 134 -2.62 -6.92 -13.14
C ARG A 134 -1.15 -6.59 -13.45
N GLY A 135 -0.25 -6.68 -12.47
CA GLY A 135 1.19 -6.51 -12.65
C GLY A 135 1.63 -5.08 -12.95
N ARG A 136 0.86 -4.08 -12.48
CA ARG A 136 1.12 -2.65 -12.72
C ARG A 136 2.34 -2.12 -11.94
N THR A 137 2.75 -2.77 -10.85
CA THR A 137 3.92 -2.40 -10.06
C THR A 137 4.97 -3.51 -10.06
N GLN A 138 6.22 -3.17 -10.41
CA GLN A 138 7.38 -4.08 -10.30
C GLN A 138 8.04 -3.98 -8.91
N TRP A 139 7.28 -3.61 -7.89
CA TRP A 139 7.83 -3.40 -6.56
C TRP A 139 8.30 -4.74 -5.98
N PRO A 140 9.42 -4.85 -5.26
CA PRO A 140 9.87 -6.15 -4.74
C PRO A 140 8.94 -6.73 -3.65
N ALA A 141 8.33 -5.87 -2.83
CA ALA A 141 7.45 -6.29 -1.74
C ALA A 141 5.97 -6.37 -2.16
N HIS A 142 5.32 -7.49 -1.88
CA HIS A 142 3.87 -7.65 -2.06
C HIS A 142 3.13 -6.86 -0.97
N ALA A 143 1.99 -6.23 -1.33
CA ALA A 143 1.20 -5.46 -0.39
C ALA A 143 -0.30 -5.55 -0.69
N TYR A 144 -1.11 -5.54 0.37
CA TYR A 144 -2.53 -5.25 0.29
C TYR A 144 -2.76 -3.76 0.48
N LYS A 145 -3.64 -3.20 -0.34
CA LYS A 145 -4.06 -1.80 -0.31
C LYS A 145 -5.46 -1.72 0.29
N LEU A 146 -5.55 -1.13 1.49
CA LEU A 146 -6.78 -0.98 2.24
C LEU A 146 -7.33 0.43 2.03
N TYR A 147 -8.55 0.51 1.50
CA TYR A 147 -9.24 1.78 1.29
C TYR A 147 -10.23 2.01 2.41
N VAL A 148 -10.11 3.14 3.11
CA VAL A 148 -10.91 3.45 4.30
C VAL A 148 -11.68 4.75 4.06
N LEU A 149 -13.01 4.67 4.13
CA LEU A 149 -13.88 5.84 4.15
C LEU A 149 -13.59 6.64 5.42
N CYS A 150 -13.37 7.94 5.23
CA CYS A 150 -13.11 8.88 6.29
C CYS A 150 -14.05 10.08 6.17
N GLU A 151 -14.58 10.54 7.30
CA GLU A 151 -15.43 11.72 7.38
C GLU A 151 -14.59 12.90 7.89
N PRO A 152 -14.49 14.02 7.15
CA PRO A 152 -13.72 15.17 7.61
C PRO A 152 -14.39 15.80 8.83
N ASP A 153 -13.61 16.19 9.84
CA ASP A 153 -14.10 16.81 11.07
C ASP A 153 -13.41 18.15 11.41
N GLY A 154 -12.47 18.61 10.57
CA GLY A 154 -11.89 19.95 10.69
C GLY A 154 -10.71 20.20 9.74
N GLY A 155 -10.32 21.48 9.62
CA GLY A 155 -9.15 21.90 8.84
C GLY A 155 -9.48 22.40 7.43
N THR A 156 -8.43 22.76 6.69
CA THR A 156 -8.50 23.13 5.27
C THR A 156 -7.39 22.41 4.55
N PRO A 157 -7.68 21.71 3.43
CA PRO A 157 -6.66 20.95 2.70
C PRO A 157 -5.44 21.80 2.38
N THR A 158 -4.30 21.36 2.88
CA THR A 158 -3.00 21.95 2.59
C THR A 158 -1.92 20.88 2.70
N GLY A 159 -0.96 20.89 1.79
CA GLY A 159 0.19 20.00 1.89
C GLY A 159 1.09 20.39 3.06
N ASP A 160 1.86 19.44 3.58
CA ASP A 160 2.86 19.71 4.63
C ASP A 160 4.08 20.51 4.15
N GLY A 161 4.27 20.60 2.82
CA GLY A 161 5.42 21.24 2.19
C GLY A 161 6.73 20.45 2.32
N LEU A 162 6.70 19.23 2.85
CA LEU A 162 7.85 18.33 2.99
C LEU A 162 7.74 17.15 2.02
N GLU A 163 6.68 16.35 2.17
CA GLU A 163 6.39 15.19 1.32
C GLU A 163 5.23 15.46 0.37
N THR A 164 4.30 16.33 0.79
CA THR A 164 3.10 16.72 0.04
C THR A 164 3.12 18.21 -0.27
N GLU A 165 3.14 18.56 -1.55
CA GLU A 165 3.13 19.96 -1.99
C GLU A 165 1.73 20.56 -2.08
N ALA A 166 0.69 19.74 -2.23
CA ALA A 166 -0.68 20.21 -2.32
C ALA A 166 -1.70 19.18 -1.84
N ALA A 167 -2.81 19.66 -1.29
CA ALA A 167 -3.99 18.86 -0.97
C ALA A 167 -5.24 19.64 -1.38
N ALA A 168 -6.20 18.97 -2.01
CA ALA A 168 -7.43 19.60 -2.49
C ALA A 168 -8.56 18.59 -2.67
N TYR A 169 -9.79 19.08 -2.60
CA TYR A 169 -10.99 18.33 -2.96
C TYR A 169 -11.24 18.42 -4.47
N PHE A 170 -11.66 17.30 -5.05
CA PHE A 170 -11.98 17.19 -6.48
C PHE A 170 -13.34 16.50 -6.68
N ASP A 171 -14.06 16.95 -7.70
CA ASP A 171 -15.29 16.27 -8.15
C ASP A 171 -14.93 14.86 -8.66
N PRO A 172 -15.56 13.79 -8.14
CA PRO A 172 -15.40 12.43 -8.66
C PRO A 172 -15.62 12.27 -10.17
N ALA A 173 -16.39 13.17 -10.80
CA ALA A 173 -16.64 13.18 -12.24
C ALA A 173 -15.57 13.92 -13.06
N ASP A 174 -14.70 14.73 -12.43
CA ASP A 174 -13.65 15.53 -13.08
C ASP A 174 -12.33 15.44 -12.31
N LEU A 175 -11.79 14.21 -12.23
CA LEU A 175 -10.57 13.93 -11.49
C LEU A 175 -9.31 14.37 -12.24
N PRO A 176 -8.28 14.87 -11.52
CA PRO A 176 -6.98 15.15 -12.11
C PRO A 176 -6.24 13.86 -12.50
N ALA A 177 -5.08 14.00 -13.13
CA ALA A 177 -4.22 12.85 -13.43
C ALA A 177 -3.82 12.12 -12.13
N LEU A 178 -4.12 10.82 -12.05
CA LEU A 178 -3.88 10.01 -10.86
C LEU A 178 -2.51 9.31 -10.91
N SER A 179 -1.84 9.29 -9.76
CA SER A 179 -0.62 8.51 -9.54
C SER A 179 -0.94 7.02 -9.56
N PHE A 180 0.04 6.19 -9.90
CA PHE A 180 -0.13 4.74 -9.86
C PHE A 180 -0.44 4.21 -8.45
N LYS A 181 -0.16 5.01 -7.41
CA LYS A 181 -0.53 4.74 -6.01
C LYS A 181 -2.05 4.67 -5.80
N THR A 182 -2.84 5.33 -6.66
CA THR A 182 -4.31 5.27 -6.67
C THR A 182 -4.80 4.92 -8.08
N PRO A 183 -4.91 3.61 -8.40
CA PRO A 183 -5.48 3.19 -9.68
C PRO A 183 -6.92 3.69 -9.83
N ALA A 184 -7.24 4.29 -10.98
CA ALA A 184 -8.57 4.83 -11.26
C ALA A 184 -9.69 3.77 -11.12
N GLU A 185 -9.39 2.51 -11.45
CA GLU A 185 -10.32 1.38 -11.30
C GLU A 185 -10.66 1.09 -9.83
N HIS A 186 -9.67 1.16 -8.93
CA HIS A 186 -9.91 1.00 -7.50
C HIS A 186 -10.67 2.20 -6.94
N LEU A 187 -10.27 3.42 -7.32
CA LEU A 187 -10.92 4.64 -6.86
C LEU A 187 -12.41 4.66 -7.26
N ALA A 188 -12.74 4.35 -8.51
CA ALA A 188 -14.12 4.27 -8.96
C ALA A 188 -14.93 3.22 -8.19
N SER A 189 -14.34 2.04 -7.93
CA SER A 189 -14.98 0.97 -7.15
C SER A 189 -15.30 1.41 -5.72
N VAL A 190 -14.33 1.99 -5.01
CA VAL A 190 -14.53 2.41 -3.62
C VAL A 190 -15.44 3.63 -3.49
N LEU A 191 -15.47 4.54 -4.48
CA LEU A 191 -16.42 5.66 -4.50
C LEU A 191 -17.87 5.17 -4.72
N ALA A 192 -18.08 4.17 -5.58
CA ALA A 192 -19.40 3.56 -5.74
C ALA A 192 -19.88 2.88 -4.44
N ILE A 193 -18.99 2.18 -3.74
CA ILE A 193 -19.29 1.56 -2.44
C ILE A 193 -19.50 2.62 -1.34
N ALA A 194 -18.77 3.74 -1.41
CA ALA A 194 -18.97 4.84 -0.48
C ALA A 194 -20.37 5.47 -0.64
N ALA A 195 -20.86 5.59 -1.88
CA ALA A 195 -22.16 6.15 -2.20
C ALA A 195 -23.35 5.24 -1.82
N ASP A 196 -23.14 3.92 -1.70
CA ASP A 196 -24.17 2.96 -1.28
C ASP A 196 -23.71 2.18 -0.05
N ALA A 197 -24.22 2.58 1.11
CA ALA A 197 -23.89 1.95 2.40
C ALA A 197 -24.39 0.49 2.52
N THR A 198 -25.24 0.02 1.62
CA THR A 198 -25.69 -1.38 1.60
C THR A 198 -24.68 -2.32 0.96
N LEU A 199 -23.72 -1.78 0.19
CA LEU A 199 -22.66 -2.55 -0.44
C LEU A 199 -21.56 -2.90 0.59
N GLY A 200 -21.12 -4.17 0.53
CA GLY A 200 -19.95 -4.64 1.26
C GLY A 200 -18.64 -4.11 0.68
N ALA A 201 -17.54 -4.33 1.40
CA ALA A 201 -16.22 -3.96 0.92
C ALA A 201 -15.82 -4.75 -0.34
N ALA A 202 -15.17 -4.09 -1.28
CA ALA A 202 -14.62 -4.74 -2.48
C ALA A 202 -13.37 -5.57 -2.17
N LEU A 203 -13.20 -6.66 -2.92
CA LEU A 203 -12.04 -7.54 -2.92
C LEU A 203 -11.72 -7.91 -4.37
N ASP A 204 -10.45 -8.18 -4.67
CA ASP A 204 -9.97 -8.70 -5.97
C ASP A 204 -9.29 -10.09 -5.87
#